data_AF-A0A132TL54-F1
#
_entry.id   AF-A0A132TL54-F1
#
_cell.length_a   1.000
_cell.length_b   1.000
_cell.length_c   1.000
_cell.angle_alpha   90.00
_cell.angle_beta   90.00
_cell.angle_gamma   90.00
#
_symmetry.space_group_name_H-M   'P 1'
#
loop_
_entity.id
_entity.type
_entity.pdbx_description
1 polymer ?
#
loop_
_entity_poly.entity_id
_entity_poly.type
_entity_poly.pdbx_seq_one_letter_code
_entity_poly.pdbx_strand_id
1 'polypeptide(L)'
;MSKVGRNDLCPCGSGKKYKKCCLDKESSAVESILRLVTTEEAAAAQELTAIRPEMEQAVQETSIQPEGKLTLTKLKKMVAREMKWEHPAHEQLALQLIESMRNQYERELIFEALVLWNGYSRQTRPAVKKTGSFCAAIEYLLSEEYGFNVSQAELADKYEVTAATISRKVKEMLNYIEDYGMGGEADELAMLNGPGTPKDKAQALLYMAMEASSSKRRIQLAETALEMYPDSSDAYLILAEESDNEQEARAYLKAGIAAGERELGELFFEKNKGDFWGLHETRPYIRICKSYAESCWFGGNAKEAAQILEHILELNKEDNTGARYLLAAVYLYSNQLKQAEQVLEKYGKDDAAAAFAYDRIILEYKKNGITSQLKMLYRVARGVNKHVPDYLLGVKRLPHNLPDFVGMGDSNEAIEYVIMHSRLWASVPDLLKWMLKQ
;
A
#
# COMPACT_ATOMS: atom_id res chain seq x y z
N MET A 1 8.87 -14.32 33.20
CA MET A 1 9.46 -13.26 32.36
C MET A 1 10.13 -12.24 33.28
N SER A 2 11.39 -11.89 33.02
CA SER A 2 12.14 -10.86 33.77
C SER A 2 11.42 -9.51 33.68
N LYS A 3 11.17 -8.86 34.82
CA LYS A 3 10.56 -7.52 34.85
C LYS A 3 11.51 -6.53 34.15
N VAL A 4 11.01 -5.83 33.12
CA VAL A 4 11.74 -4.75 32.45
C VAL A 4 12.09 -3.67 33.47
N GLY A 5 13.38 -3.37 33.60
CA GLY A 5 13.89 -2.36 34.50
C GLY A 5 13.45 -0.98 34.08
N ARG A 6 13.14 -0.11 35.05
CA ARG A 6 12.68 1.27 34.85
C ARG A 6 13.56 2.10 33.91
N ASN A 7 14.85 1.76 33.80
CA ASN A 7 15.84 2.45 32.95
C ASN A 7 16.16 1.73 31.64
N ASP A 8 15.62 0.53 31.42
CA ASP A 8 15.85 -0.25 30.21
C ASP A 8 15.20 0.43 29.00
N LEU A 9 15.62 0.06 27.79
CA LEU A 9 14.94 0.51 26.58
C LEU A 9 13.49 0.03 26.60
N CYS A 10 12.59 0.93 26.24
CA CYS A 10 11.16 0.64 26.28
C CYS A 10 10.84 -0.45 25.25
N PRO A 11 10.18 -1.55 25.64
CA PRO A 11 9.86 -2.66 24.74
C PRO A 11 8.88 -2.30 23.61
N CYS A 12 8.34 -1.07 23.61
CA CYS A 12 7.50 -0.55 22.51
C CYS A 12 8.31 -0.03 21.30
N GLY A 13 9.64 -0.26 21.24
CA GLY A 13 10.46 0.12 20.09
C GLY A 13 10.74 1.62 19.94
N SER A 14 10.33 2.47 20.89
CA SER A 14 10.44 3.93 20.79
C SER A 14 11.86 4.50 20.91
N GLY A 15 12.86 3.66 21.15
CA GLY A 15 14.24 4.07 21.46
C GLY A 15 14.42 4.82 22.79
N LYS A 16 13.35 5.03 23.57
CA LYS A 16 13.37 5.77 24.85
C LYS A 16 13.47 4.81 26.04
N LYS A 17 14.00 5.28 27.18
CA LYS A 17 13.98 4.51 28.45
C LYS A 17 12.54 4.25 28.89
N TYR A 18 12.24 3.08 29.45
CA TYR A 18 10.89 2.63 29.83
C TYR A 18 10.15 3.66 30.70
N LYS A 19 10.84 4.28 31.67
CA LYS A 19 10.30 5.38 32.50
C LYS A 19 9.91 6.65 31.76
N LYS A 20 10.55 6.96 30.64
CA LYS A 20 10.27 8.16 29.85
C LYS A 20 9.30 7.88 28.70
N CYS A 21 8.72 6.67 28.65
CA CYS A 21 7.90 6.24 27.53
C CYS A 21 6.57 5.62 27.97
N CYS A 22 6.60 4.45 28.60
CA CYS A 22 5.39 3.67 28.90
C CYS A 22 5.11 3.51 30.40
N LEU A 23 6.10 3.71 31.28
CA LEU A 23 5.93 3.50 32.73
C LEU A 23 4.87 4.42 33.35
N ASP A 24 4.82 5.69 32.93
CA ASP A 24 3.91 6.69 33.49
C ASP A 24 2.65 6.89 32.61
N LYS A 25 2.46 6.03 31.59
CA LYS A 25 1.28 6.03 30.70
C LYS A 25 0.43 4.76 30.89
N GLU A 26 0.17 4.37 32.14
CA GLU A 26 -1.01 3.58 32.49
C GLU A 26 -2.26 4.46 32.32
N SER A 27 -2.49 4.90 31.07
CA SER A 27 -3.65 5.66 30.62
C SER A 27 -4.59 4.63 30.02
N SER A 28 -5.74 4.50 30.68
CA SER A 28 -6.86 3.58 30.44
C SER A 28 -6.86 2.97 29.03
N ALA A 29 -6.94 1.64 28.93
CA ALA A 29 -7.24 0.90 27.70
C ALA A 29 -8.34 1.58 26.86
N VAL A 30 -9.36 2.09 27.55
CA VAL A 30 -10.50 2.81 26.97
C VAL A 30 -10.05 4.12 26.33
N GLU A 31 -9.10 4.85 26.91
CA GLU A 31 -8.54 6.08 26.34
C GLU A 31 -7.68 5.81 25.10
N SER A 32 -6.93 4.70 25.08
CA SER A 32 -6.13 4.30 23.91
C SER A 32 -7.01 3.92 22.71
N ILE A 33 -8.11 3.20 22.94
CA ILE A 33 -9.09 2.88 21.88
C ILE A 33 -9.90 4.12 21.50
N LEU A 34 -10.37 4.93 22.46
CA LEU A 34 -11.11 6.16 22.18
C LEU A 34 -10.29 7.12 21.32
N ARG A 35 -8.97 7.22 21.51
CA ARG A 35 -8.10 8.03 20.65
C ARG A 35 -8.16 7.63 19.18
N LEU A 36 -8.32 6.33 18.86
CA LEU A 36 -8.50 5.86 17.48
C LEU A 36 -9.81 6.37 16.86
N VAL A 37 -10.86 6.52 17.68
CA VAL A 37 -12.20 6.90 17.21
C VAL A 37 -12.37 8.42 17.13
N THR A 38 -11.73 9.18 18.03
CA THR A 38 -11.92 10.65 18.15
C THR A 38 -11.10 11.50 17.17
N THR A 39 -10.07 10.95 16.52
CA THR A 39 -9.23 11.69 15.57
C THR A 39 -9.92 11.96 14.24
N GLU A 40 -10.89 11.14 13.85
CA GLU A 40 -11.53 11.18 12.53
C GLU A 40 -12.80 12.05 12.50
N GLU A 41 -13.51 12.17 13.63
CA GLU A 41 -14.73 12.98 13.75
C GLU A 41 -14.46 14.50 13.69
N ALA A 42 -13.23 14.94 13.93
CA ALA A 42 -12.84 16.36 13.89
C ALA A 42 -12.39 16.85 12.49
N ALA A 43 -11.96 15.95 11.60
CA ALA A 43 -11.44 16.30 10.27
C ALA A 43 -12.54 16.53 9.22
N ALA A 44 -13.77 16.08 9.48
CA ALA A 44 -14.88 16.10 8.53
C ALA A 44 -15.57 17.46 8.34
N ALA A 45 -14.93 18.59 8.68
CA ALA A 45 -15.61 19.87 8.82
C ALA A 45 -15.23 20.98 7.81
N GLN A 46 -14.36 20.78 6.82
CA GLN A 46 -13.95 21.89 5.93
C GLN A 46 -13.88 21.55 4.42
N GLU A 47 -14.78 22.23 3.70
CA GLU A 47 -15.15 22.34 2.28
C GLU A 47 -14.10 22.24 1.15
N LEU A 48 -14.46 21.42 0.15
CA LEU A 48 -14.75 21.67 -1.28
C LEU A 48 -14.26 22.95 -2.01
N THR A 49 -13.73 22.71 -3.23
CA THR A 49 -13.74 23.44 -4.54
C THR A 49 -12.33 23.72 -5.09
N ALA A 50 -11.97 23.67 -6.39
CA ALA A 50 -12.48 23.10 -7.65
C ALA A 50 -11.43 23.39 -8.78
N ILE A 51 -11.34 22.52 -9.81
CA ILE A 51 -11.05 22.78 -11.25
C ILE A 51 -9.58 22.73 -11.82
N ARG A 52 -9.45 21.88 -12.87
CA ARG A 52 -8.46 21.64 -13.99
C ARG A 52 -8.29 22.90 -14.92
N PRO A 53 -7.55 22.98 -16.09
CA PRO A 53 -6.80 21.96 -16.84
C PRO A 53 -5.53 22.37 -17.66
N GLU A 54 -4.95 21.34 -18.32
CA GLU A 54 -4.40 21.25 -19.70
C GLU A 54 -3.01 21.79 -20.06
N MET A 55 -2.20 20.93 -20.73
CA MET A 55 -1.55 21.24 -22.02
C MET A 55 -0.92 20.01 -22.71
N GLU A 56 -1.34 19.74 -23.95
CA GLU A 56 -0.69 18.88 -24.94
C GLU A 56 0.51 19.58 -25.62
N GLN A 57 1.55 18.82 -26.02
CA GLN A 57 1.85 18.53 -27.45
C GLN A 57 3.18 17.76 -27.68
N ALA A 58 3.02 16.56 -28.27
CA ALA A 58 3.76 15.90 -29.34
C ALA A 58 5.31 15.88 -29.40
N VAL A 59 5.90 14.68 -29.36
CA VAL A 59 6.99 14.24 -30.28
C VAL A 59 6.95 12.71 -30.47
N GLN A 60 7.05 12.24 -31.72
CA GLN A 60 7.23 10.83 -32.12
C GLN A 60 8.61 10.27 -31.71
N GLU A 61 8.69 9.01 -31.31
CA GLU A 61 9.64 7.99 -31.87
C GLU A 61 9.85 6.76 -30.96
N THR A 62 9.74 5.60 -31.62
CA THR A 62 10.36 4.26 -31.43
C THR A 62 10.78 3.79 -30.03
N SER A 63 10.09 2.75 -29.57
CA SER A 63 10.42 1.90 -28.41
C SER A 63 11.63 0.99 -28.68
N ILE A 64 12.44 0.77 -27.64
CA ILE A 64 13.57 -0.16 -27.66
C ILE A 64 13.24 -1.30 -26.69
N GLN A 65 12.71 -2.40 -27.20
CA GLN A 65 12.71 -3.67 -26.46
C GLN A 65 13.57 -4.69 -27.23
N PRO A 66 14.60 -5.29 -26.59
CA PRO A 66 15.42 -6.28 -27.25
C PRO A 66 14.72 -7.65 -27.26
N GLU A 67 14.27 -8.09 -28.44
CA GLU A 67 13.92 -9.49 -28.67
C GLU A 67 15.20 -10.37 -28.66
N GLY A 68 15.42 -11.07 -27.55
CA GLY A 68 16.43 -12.12 -27.39
C GLY A 68 17.71 -11.73 -26.64
N LYS A 69 18.49 -12.75 -26.22
CA LYS A 69 19.66 -12.64 -25.33
C LYS A 69 20.59 -11.45 -25.65
N LEU A 70 20.85 -10.61 -24.65
CA LEU A 70 21.68 -9.42 -24.76
C LEU A 70 23.17 -9.77 -24.88
N THR A 71 23.91 -9.00 -25.69
CA THR A 71 25.37 -9.12 -25.84
C THR A 71 26.00 -7.73 -25.77
N LEU A 72 27.29 -7.63 -25.42
CA LEU A 72 28.00 -6.33 -25.40
C LEU A 72 27.91 -5.59 -26.74
N THR A 73 27.99 -6.34 -27.84
CA THR A 73 27.85 -5.78 -29.19
C THR A 73 26.45 -5.24 -29.45
N LYS A 74 25.40 -5.93 -28.96
CA LYS A 74 24.02 -5.43 -29.02
C LYS A 74 23.86 -4.15 -28.19
N LEU A 75 24.33 -4.13 -26.94
CA LEU A 75 24.24 -2.95 -26.07
C LEU A 75 24.92 -1.72 -26.68
N LYS A 76 26.13 -1.89 -27.24
CA LYS A 76 26.82 -0.80 -27.94
C LYS A 76 26.06 -0.30 -29.16
N LYS A 77 25.43 -1.22 -29.91
CA LYS A 77 24.59 -0.87 -31.06
C LYS A 77 23.36 -0.08 -30.62
N MET A 78 22.73 -0.48 -29.51
CA MET A 78 21.57 0.22 -28.94
C MET A 78 21.95 1.65 -28.53
N VAL A 79 23.07 1.83 -27.82
CA VAL A 79 23.56 3.16 -27.43
C VAL A 79 23.77 4.07 -28.63
N ALA A 80 24.38 3.56 -29.70
CA ALA A 80 24.77 4.36 -30.87
C ALA A 80 23.65 4.58 -31.90
N ARG A 81 22.60 3.74 -31.92
CA ARG A 81 21.61 3.73 -33.00
C ARG A 81 20.16 3.82 -32.55
N GLU A 82 19.89 3.45 -31.31
CA GLU A 82 18.52 3.29 -30.83
C GLU A 82 18.24 4.32 -29.71
N MET A 83 19.20 4.54 -28.80
CA MET A 83 19.08 5.55 -27.74
C MET A 83 19.34 6.97 -28.24
N LYS A 84 18.55 7.93 -27.74
CA LYS A 84 18.68 9.35 -28.05
C LYS A 84 19.53 10.08 -27.01
N TRP A 85 20.40 10.97 -27.46
CA TRP A 85 21.29 11.72 -26.57
C TRP A 85 21.20 13.22 -26.86
N GLU A 86 20.96 14.03 -25.82
CA GLU A 86 20.93 15.49 -25.94
C GLU A 86 22.34 16.09 -26.14
N HIS A 87 23.39 15.32 -25.79
CA HIS A 87 24.77 15.75 -25.91
C HIS A 87 25.71 14.55 -26.17
N PRO A 88 26.76 14.69 -27.02
CA PRO A 88 27.70 13.60 -27.30
C PRO A 88 28.42 13.03 -26.06
N ALA A 89 28.65 13.86 -25.04
CA ALA A 89 29.20 13.41 -23.77
C ALA A 89 28.29 12.44 -23.01
N HIS A 90 26.97 12.48 -23.25
CA HIS A 90 26.02 11.52 -22.67
C HIS A 90 26.15 10.16 -23.34
N GLU A 91 26.26 10.11 -24.67
CA GLU A 91 26.53 8.88 -25.41
C GLU A 91 27.87 8.24 -25.02
N GLN A 92 28.92 9.05 -24.90
CA GLN A 92 30.25 8.56 -24.47
C GLN A 92 30.22 7.94 -23.08
N LEU A 93 29.44 8.52 -22.16
CA LEU A 93 29.26 7.98 -20.81
C LEU A 93 28.55 6.62 -20.83
N ALA A 94 27.52 6.47 -21.66
CA ALA A 94 26.85 5.19 -21.88
C ALA A 94 27.82 4.11 -22.38
N LEU A 95 28.69 4.43 -23.35
CA LEU A 95 29.71 3.50 -23.82
C LEU A 95 30.73 3.15 -22.71
N GLN A 96 31.08 4.12 -21.86
CA GLN A 96 31.96 3.88 -20.73
C GLN A 96 31.32 2.95 -19.69
N LEU A 97 30.02 3.09 -19.41
CA LEU A 97 29.26 2.19 -18.52
C LEU A 97 29.35 0.73 -19.00
N ILE A 98 29.19 0.50 -20.31
CA ILE A 98 29.33 -0.84 -20.88
C ILE A 98 30.72 -1.40 -20.60
N GLU A 99 31.78 -0.62 -20.83
CA GLU A 99 33.16 -1.08 -20.63
C GLU A 99 33.54 -1.26 -19.15
N SER A 100 33.03 -0.42 -18.26
CA SER A 100 33.35 -0.50 -16.83
C SER A 100 32.60 -1.61 -16.11
N MET A 101 31.42 -2.00 -16.61
CA MET A 101 30.55 -3.01 -15.99
C MET A 101 30.67 -4.41 -16.64
N ARG A 102 31.24 -4.52 -17.85
CA ARG A 102 31.23 -5.76 -18.68
C ARG A 102 31.72 -7.05 -18.02
N ASN A 103 32.58 -6.98 -17.01
CA ASN A 103 33.21 -8.15 -16.39
C ASN A 103 32.55 -8.54 -15.06
N GLN A 104 31.84 -7.60 -14.42
CA GLN A 104 31.29 -7.77 -13.07
C GLN A 104 29.76 -7.96 -13.09
N TYR A 105 29.09 -7.54 -14.16
CA TYR A 105 27.64 -7.50 -14.24
C TYR A 105 27.10 -8.25 -15.46
N GLU A 106 25.91 -8.83 -15.29
CA GLU A 106 25.14 -9.41 -16.39
C GLU A 106 24.68 -8.34 -17.38
N ARG A 107 24.31 -8.76 -18.59
CA ARG A 107 24.06 -7.81 -19.70
C ARG A 107 22.76 -7.04 -19.51
N GLU A 108 21.82 -7.65 -18.84
CA GLU A 108 20.53 -7.15 -18.40
C GLU A 108 20.74 -5.97 -17.43
N LEU A 109 21.62 -6.14 -16.45
CA LEU A 109 21.93 -5.07 -15.49
C LEU A 109 22.72 -3.91 -16.12
N ILE A 110 23.59 -4.21 -17.09
CA ILE A 110 24.24 -3.14 -17.88
C ILE A 110 23.20 -2.40 -18.72
N PHE A 111 22.19 -3.08 -19.25
CA PHE A 111 21.09 -2.43 -19.98
C PHE A 111 20.30 -1.49 -19.08
N GLU A 112 19.98 -1.88 -17.85
CA GLU A 112 19.32 -0.99 -16.87
C GLU A 112 20.15 0.25 -16.55
N ALA A 113 21.48 0.11 -16.42
CA ALA A 113 22.38 1.25 -16.25
C ALA A 113 22.28 2.25 -17.42
N LEU A 114 22.14 1.72 -18.64
CA LEU A 114 21.98 2.53 -19.85
C LEU A 114 20.60 3.21 -19.90
N VAL A 115 19.54 2.51 -19.48
CA VAL A 115 18.18 3.05 -19.40
C VAL A 115 18.14 4.20 -18.40
N LEU A 116 18.64 4.00 -17.18
CA LEU A 116 18.74 5.04 -16.15
C LEU A 116 19.49 6.26 -16.66
N TRP A 117 20.65 6.06 -17.29
CA TRP A 117 21.44 7.16 -17.82
C TRP A 117 20.74 7.86 -18.98
N ASN A 118 20.10 7.12 -19.88
CA ASN A 118 19.41 7.69 -21.02
C ASN A 118 18.25 8.57 -20.57
N GLY A 119 17.40 8.07 -19.69
CA GLY A 119 16.30 8.85 -19.11
C GLY A 119 16.80 10.08 -18.37
N TYR A 120 17.71 9.91 -17.40
CA TYR A 120 18.24 11.00 -16.58
C TYR A 120 18.88 12.10 -17.43
N SER A 121 19.70 11.73 -18.43
CA SER A 121 20.43 12.69 -19.25
C SER A 121 19.53 13.49 -20.19
N ARG A 122 18.45 12.89 -20.68
CA ARG A 122 17.45 13.57 -21.51
C ARG A 122 16.58 14.52 -20.70
N GLN A 123 16.16 14.11 -19.50
CA GLN A 123 15.29 14.91 -18.64
C GLN A 123 16.05 16.09 -18.02
N THR A 124 17.23 15.85 -17.45
CA THR A 124 17.93 16.84 -16.62
C THR A 124 19.01 17.62 -17.37
N ARG A 125 19.38 17.18 -18.59
CA ARG A 125 20.44 17.77 -19.43
C ARG A 125 21.72 18.09 -18.65
N PRO A 126 22.30 17.11 -17.93
CA PRO A 126 23.37 17.35 -16.99
C PRO A 126 24.68 17.73 -17.71
N ALA A 127 25.42 18.67 -17.15
CA ALA A 127 26.77 18.98 -17.62
C ALA A 127 27.77 17.88 -17.18
N VAL A 128 28.28 17.10 -18.15
CA VAL A 128 29.25 16.03 -17.91
C VAL A 128 30.67 16.55 -18.03
N LYS A 129 31.28 16.93 -16.90
CA LYS A 129 32.70 17.34 -16.85
C LYS A 129 33.66 16.16 -16.75
N LYS A 130 33.29 15.14 -15.98
CA LYS A 130 34.01 13.87 -15.86
C LYS A 130 32.98 12.75 -15.88
N THR A 131 33.03 11.89 -16.89
CA THR A 131 32.10 10.78 -17.08
C THR A 131 32.06 9.84 -15.87
N GLY A 132 33.21 9.60 -15.25
CA GLY A 132 33.35 8.78 -14.05
C GLY A 132 32.44 9.18 -12.88
N SER A 133 32.03 10.46 -12.75
CA SER A 133 31.14 10.86 -11.65
C SER A 133 29.74 10.27 -11.74
N PHE A 134 29.19 10.17 -12.96
CA PHE A 134 27.87 9.59 -13.15
C PHE A 134 27.96 8.07 -13.34
N CYS A 135 29.02 7.54 -13.98
CA CYS A 135 29.22 6.10 -14.06
C CYS A 135 29.31 5.45 -12.67
N ALA A 136 30.09 6.06 -11.77
CA ALA A 136 30.19 5.60 -10.39
C ALA A 136 28.87 5.69 -9.63
N ALA A 137 28.07 6.73 -9.87
CA ALA A 137 26.77 6.89 -9.21
C ALA A 137 25.75 5.85 -9.68
N ILE A 138 25.67 5.58 -10.99
CA ILE A 138 24.78 4.58 -11.56
C ILE A 138 25.18 3.18 -11.10
N GLU A 139 26.47 2.85 -11.15
CA GLU A 139 26.95 1.55 -10.67
C GLU A 139 26.71 1.37 -9.18
N TYR A 140 26.87 2.42 -8.37
CA TYR A 140 26.54 2.39 -6.95
C TYR A 140 25.05 2.10 -6.73
N LEU A 141 24.15 2.82 -7.41
CA LEU A 141 22.71 2.64 -7.28
C LEU A 141 22.26 1.23 -7.61
N LEU A 142 22.69 0.70 -8.75
CA LEU A 142 22.35 -0.66 -9.17
C LEU A 142 23.00 -1.73 -8.29
N SER A 143 24.21 -1.45 -7.79
CA SER A 143 24.87 -2.34 -6.86
C SER A 143 24.10 -2.50 -5.54
N GLU A 144 23.55 -1.40 -5.00
CA GLU A 144 22.72 -1.46 -3.79
C GLU A 144 21.41 -2.23 -4.06
N GLU A 145 20.73 -1.92 -5.17
CA GLU A 145 19.46 -2.55 -5.54
C GLU A 145 19.57 -4.07 -5.70
N TYR A 146 20.62 -4.53 -6.38
CA TYR A 146 20.83 -5.95 -6.68
C TYR A 146 21.70 -6.68 -5.64
N GLY A 147 22.03 -6.03 -4.51
CA GLY A 147 22.75 -6.65 -3.40
C GLY A 147 24.23 -6.93 -3.64
N PHE A 148 24.86 -6.30 -4.63
CA PHE A 148 26.31 -6.33 -4.82
C PHE A 148 27.05 -5.51 -3.74
N ASN A 149 26.39 -4.47 -3.19
CA ASN A 149 26.86 -3.65 -2.06
C ASN A 149 28.30 -3.08 -2.22
N VAL A 150 28.70 -2.73 -3.43
CA VAL A 150 29.96 -2.04 -3.74
C VAL A 150 29.95 -0.65 -3.09
N SER A 151 31.01 -0.35 -2.35
CA SER A 151 31.11 0.91 -1.61
C SER A 151 31.39 2.10 -2.53
N GLN A 152 30.96 3.30 -2.11
CA GLN A 152 31.33 4.55 -2.81
C GLN A 152 32.84 4.79 -2.81
N ALA A 153 33.60 4.23 -1.85
CA ALA A 153 35.05 4.35 -1.81
C ALA A 153 35.71 3.52 -2.92
N GLU A 154 35.27 2.28 -3.12
CA GLU A 154 35.76 1.41 -4.20
C GLU A 154 35.44 2.01 -5.58
N LEU A 155 34.24 2.57 -5.74
CA LEU A 155 33.84 3.23 -6.98
C LEU A 155 34.56 4.57 -7.20
N ALA A 156 34.89 5.30 -6.13
CA ALA A 156 35.70 6.50 -6.20
C ALA A 156 37.08 6.20 -6.79
N ASP A 157 37.72 5.12 -6.33
CA ASP A 157 38.99 4.66 -6.88
C ASP A 157 38.85 4.16 -8.32
N LYS A 158 37.84 3.31 -8.60
CA LYS A 158 37.57 2.75 -9.95
C LYS A 158 37.37 3.82 -11.02
N TYR A 159 36.67 4.90 -10.69
CA TYR A 159 36.30 5.96 -11.62
C TYR A 159 37.13 7.25 -11.46
N GLU A 160 38.14 7.23 -10.59
CA GLU A 160 39.02 8.35 -10.27
C GLU A 160 38.26 9.62 -9.85
N VAL A 161 37.21 9.47 -9.05
CA VAL A 161 36.40 10.58 -8.52
C VAL A 161 36.41 10.55 -6.99
N THR A 162 35.80 11.54 -6.34
CA THR A 162 35.66 11.52 -4.87
C THR A 162 34.35 10.88 -4.45
N ALA A 163 34.33 10.16 -3.33
CA ALA A 163 33.10 9.61 -2.76
C ALA A 163 32.02 10.70 -2.53
N ALA A 164 32.42 11.91 -2.13
CA ALA A 164 31.50 13.05 -2.02
C ALA A 164 30.86 13.43 -3.36
N THR A 165 31.58 13.31 -4.48
CA THR A 165 31.03 13.53 -5.82
C THR A 165 30.01 12.45 -6.16
N ILE A 166 30.30 11.18 -5.85
CA ILE A 166 29.39 10.05 -6.06
C ILE A 166 28.12 10.27 -5.25
N SER A 167 28.22 10.50 -3.94
CA SER A 167 27.07 10.74 -3.06
C SER A 167 26.14 11.84 -3.59
N ARG A 168 26.69 12.96 -4.08
CA ARG A 168 25.88 14.03 -4.68
C ARG A 168 25.16 13.55 -5.94
N LYS A 169 25.85 12.85 -6.84
CA LYS A 169 25.24 12.35 -8.09
C LYS A 169 24.22 11.25 -7.86
N VAL A 170 24.46 10.37 -6.89
CA VAL A 170 23.50 9.38 -6.39
C VAL A 170 22.24 10.09 -5.92
N LYS A 171 22.35 11.13 -5.09
CA LYS A 171 21.18 11.90 -4.65
C LYS A 171 20.43 12.56 -5.80
N GLU A 172 21.14 13.17 -6.75
CA GLU A 172 20.51 13.77 -7.94
C GLU A 172 19.75 12.73 -8.77
N MET A 173 20.31 11.53 -8.95
CA MET A 173 19.67 10.44 -9.70
C MET A 173 18.52 9.79 -8.93
N LEU A 174 18.62 9.63 -7.61
CA LEU A 174 17.52 9.13 -6.79
C LEU A 174 16.30 10.05 -6.88
N ASN A 175 16.50 11.36 -6.75
CA ASN A 175 15.41 12.32 -6.93
C ASN A 175 14.77 12.19 -8.32
N TYR A 176 15.58 11.98 -9.37
CA TYR A 176 15.06 11.76 -10.71
C TYR A 176 14.27 10.44 -10.82
N ILE A 177 14.78 9.33 -10.28
CA ILE A 177 14.08 8.03 -10.31
C ILE A 177 12.76 8.15 -9.54
N GLU A 178 12.76 8.85 -8.43
CA GLU A 178 11.56 9.12 -7.61
C GLU A 178 10.50 9.92 -8.38
N ASP A 179 10.92 10.91 -9.17
CA ASP A 179 10.01 11.77 -9.93
C ASP A 179 9.58 11.17 -11.29
N TYR A 180 10.43 10.36 -11.94
CA TYR A 180 10.28 9.99 -13.36
C TYR A 180 10.51 8.50 -13.68
N GLY A 181 10.90 7.67 -12.71
CA GLY A 181 11.32 6.29 -12.95
C GLY A 181 12.69 6.17 -13.66
N MET A 182 13.21 4.94 -13.80
CA MET A 182 14.54 4.72 -14.40
C MET A 182 14.61 5.17 -15.86
N GLY A 183 13.64 4.77 -16.70
CA GLY A 183 13.60 5.14 -18.12
C GLY A 183 13.17 6.58 -18.41
N GLY A 184 12.56 7.25 -17.42
CA GLY A 184 11.99 8.58 -17.57
C GLY A 184 10.67 8.60 -18.34
N GLU A 185 10.13 9.81 -18.51
CA GLU A 185 8.88 10.07 -19.24
C GLU A 185 8.88 9.50 -20.66
N ALA A 186 10.04 9.30 -21.28
CA ALA A 186 10.14 8.80 -22.65
C ALA A 186 9.82 7.31 -22.81
N ASP A 187 10.23 6.47 -21.85
CA ASP A 187 9.92 5.04 -21.89
C ASP A 187 8.44 4.80 -21.56
N GLU A 188 7.88 5.62 -20.67
CA GLU A 188 6.45 5.67 -20.39
C GLU A 188 5.65 6.10 -21.63
N LEU A 189 6.05 7.18 -22.29
CA LEU A 189 5.42 7.64 -23.52
C LEU A 189 5.52 6.59 -24.63
N ALA A 190 6.64 5.85 -24.71
CA ALA A 190 6.81 4.75 -25.65
C ALA A 190 5.85 3.58 -25.34
N MET A 191 5.66 3.24 -24.07
CA MET A 191 4.67 2.26 -23.63
C MET A 191 3.24 2.71 -23.98
N LEU A 192 2.91 3.97 -23.71
CA LEU A 192 1.61 4.58 -24.03
C LEU A 192 1.36 4.69 -25.55
N ASN A 193 2.41 4.82 -26.35
CA ASN A 193 2.33 4.82 -27.81
C ASN A 193 2.36 3.42 -28.43
N GLY A 194 2.64 2.38 -27.64
CA GLY A 194 2.64 0.99 -28.07
C GLY A 194 1.24 0.46 -28.45
N PRO A 195 1.18 -0.73 -29.07
CA PRO A 195 -0.09 -1.41 -29.33
C PRO A 195 -0.79 -1.79 -28.02
N GLY A 196 -2.10 -1.62 -27.96
CA GLY A 196 -2.92 -1.94 -26.77
C GLY A 196 -4.19 -1.09 -26.72
N THR A 197 -5.22 -1.58 -26.04
CA THR A 197 -6.43 -0.79 -25.78
C THR A 197 -6.13 0.32 -24.76
N PRO A 198 -6.97 1.38 -24.68
CA PRO A 198 -6.83 2.39 -23.62
C PRO A 198 -6.79 1.77 -22.21
N LYS A 199 -7.57 0.70 -22.00
CA LYS A 199 -7.58 -0.08 -20.75
C LYS A 199 -6.23 -0.75 -20.48
N ASP A 200 -5.63 -1.42 -21.47
CA ASP A 200 -4.33 -2.09 -21.29
C ASP A 200 -3.23 -1.09 -20.90
N LYS A 201 -3.27 0.11 -21.52
CA LYS A 201 -2.31 1.19 -21.25
C LYS A 201 -2.52 1.79 -19.87
N ALA A 202 -3.76 2.05 -19.49
CA ALA A 202 -4.11 2.49 -18.14
C ALA A 202 -3.66 1.46 -17.10
N GLN A 203 -3.90 0.17 -17.34
CA GLN A 203 -3.46 -0.89 -16.43
C GLN A 203 -1.94 -0.92 -16.25
N ALA A 204 -1.18 -0.69 -17.32
CA ALA A 204 0.27 -0.64 -17.25
C ALA A 204 0.78 0.57 -16.44
N LEU A 205 0.14 1.75 -16.57
CA LEU A 205 0.41 2.90 -15.70
C LEU A 205 0.11 2.59 -14.23
N LEU A 206 -0.96 1.83 -13.95
CA LEU A 206 -1.32 1.46 -12.58
C LEU A 206 -0.34 0.45 -11.96
N TYR A 207 0.22 -0.47 -12.76
CA TYR A 207 1.34 -1.31 -12.27
C TYR A 207 2.53 -0.46 -11.85
N MET A 208 2.90 0.53 -12.67
CA MET A 208 3.96 1.48 -12.30
C MET A 208 3.60 2.29 -11.04
N ALA A 209 2.33 2.66 -10.88
CA ALA A 209 1.85 3.38 -9.69
C ALA A 209 1.90 2.52 -8.42
N MET A 210 1.83 1.20 -8.52
CA MET A 210 1.98 0.30 -7.37
C MET A 210 3.44 0.12 -6.96
N GLU A 211 4.38 0.26 -7.89
CA GLU A 211 5.82 0.15 -7.64
C GLU A 211 6.47 1.50 -7.28
N ALA A 212 5.81 2.61 -7.59
CA ALA A 212 6.31 3.95 -7.30
C ALA A 212 6.38 4.21 -5.79
N SER A 213 7.55 4.64 -5.32
CA SER A 213 7.80 5.00 -3.91
C SER A 213 7.33 6.42 -3.55
N SER A 214 7.09 7.27 -4.55
CA SER A 214 6.66 8.66 -4.37
C SER A 214 5.15 8.80 -4.50
N SER A 215 4.51 9.32 -3.44
CA SER A 215 3.08 9.68 -3.43
C SER A 215 2.69 10.54 -4.64
N LYS A 216 3.47 11.60 -4.93
CA LYS A 216 3.25 12.47 -6.09
C LYS A 216 3.26 11.69 -7.40
N ARG A 217 4.16 10.71 -7.53
CA ARG A 217 4.27 9.89 -8.73
C ARG A 217 3.10 8.90 -8.85
N ARG A 218 2.69 8.28 -7.74
CA ARG A 218 1.51 7.41 -7.67
C ARG A 218 0.26 8.15 -8.15
N ILE A 219 0.05 9.38 -7.66
CA ILE A 219 -1.06 10.25 -8.07
C ILE A 219 -1.01 10.54 -9.57
N GLN A 220 0.13 11.04 -10.08
CA GLN A 220 0.27 11.42 -11.49
C GLN A 220 -0.03 10.24 -12.44
N LEU A 221 0.47 9.06 -12.11
CA LEU A 221 0.23 7.84 -12.89
C LEU A 221 -1.24 7.43 -12.87
N ALA A 222 -1.90 7.48 -11.71
CA ALA A 222 -3.31 7.17 -11.57
C ALA A 222 -4.21 8.19 -12.30
N GLU A 223 -3.91 9.48 -12.23
CA GLU A 223 -4.60 10.53 -12.98
C GLU A 223 -4.47 10.32 -14.49
N THR A 224 -3.26 10.06 -14.97
CA THR A 224 -3.00 9.78 -16.40
C THR A 224 -3.76 8.52 -16.84
N ALA A 225 -3.82 7.49 -16.00
CA ALA A 225 -4.61 6.30 -16.28
C ALA A 225 -6.11 6.61 -16.42
N LEU A 226 -6.66 7.51 -15.60
CA LEU A 226 -8.07 7.94 -15.69
C LEU A 226 -8.36 8.81 -16.91
N GLU A 227 -7.42 9.64 -17.35
CA GLU A 227 -7.56 10.39 -18.61
C GLU A 227 -7.72 9.46 -19.82
N MET A 228 -7.06 8.30 -19.78
CA MET A 228 -7.12 7.30 -20.84
C MET A 228 -8.30 6.34 -20.70
N TYR A 229 -8.58 5.91 -19.47
CA TYR A 229 -9.61 4.94 -19.16
C TYR A 229 -10.35 5.34 -17.86
N PRO A 230 -11.41 6.17 -17.98
CA PRO A 230 -12.14 6.71 -16.84
C PRO A 230 -12.88 5.68 -15.98
N ASP A 231 -13.05 4.47 -16.49
CA ASP A 231 -13.79 3.40 -15.82
C ASP A 231 -12.88 2.44 -15.01
N SER A 232 -11.64 2.87 -14.68
CA SER A 232 -10.71 2.10 -13.86
C SER A 232 -10.96 2.23 -12.35
N SER A 233 -11.47 1.17 -11.71
CA SER A 233 -11.61 1.13 -10.24
C SER A 233 -10.26 1.26 -9.51
N ASP A 234 -9.21 0.63 -10.02
CA ASP A 234 -7.89 0.62 -9.37
C ASP A 234 -7.22 2.01 -9.38
N ALA A 235 -7.46 2.81 -10.42
CA ALA A 235 -6.93 4.18 -10.48
C ALA A 235 -7.56 5.06 -9.39
N TYR A 236 -8.88 4.99 -9.21
CA TYR A 236 -9.57 5.68 -8.12
C TYR A 236 -9.14 5.17 -6.75
N LEU A 237 -8.85 3.87 -6.60
CA LEU A 237 -8.34 3.31 -5.35
C LEU A 237 -6.97 3.92 -4.98
N ILE A 238 -6.04 4.01 -5.94
CA ILE A 238 -4.73 4.65 -5.71
C ILE A 238 -4.90 6.12 -5.29
N LEU A 239 -5.78 6.87 -5.97
CA LEU A 239 -6.05 8.26 -5.58
C LEU A 239 -6.67 8.38 -4.19
N ALA A 240 -7.52 7.43 -3.79
CA ALA A 240 -8.07 7.39 -2.45
C ALA A 240 -7.01 7.10 -1.38
N GLU A 241 -6.09 6.17 -1.64
CA GLU A 241 -4.97 5.85 -0.73
C GLU A 241 -4.01 7.02 -0.55
N GLU A 242 -3.85 7.86 -1.58
CA GLU A 242 -2.98 9.03 -1.60
C GLU A 242 -3.66 10.33 -1.13
N SER A 243 -4.95 10.26 -0.77
CA SER A 243 -5.69 11.43 -0.33
C SER A 243 -5.25 11.88 1.07
N ASP A 244 -4.97 13.18 1.23
CA ASP A 244 -4.61 13.76 2.54
C ASP A 244 -5.78 13.81 3.53
N ASN A 245 -7.01 13.68 3.02
CA ASN A 245 -8.21 13.75 3.83
C ASN A 245 -9.22 12.65 3.47
N GLU A 246 -9.89 12.19 4.51
CA GLU A 246 -10.82 11.07 4.47
C GLU A 246 -12.10 11.36 3.64
N GLN A 247 -12.47 12.63 3.48
CA GLN A 247 -13.64 12.99 2.67
C GLN A 247 -13.36 12.84 1.17
N GLU A 248 -12.21 13.32 0.73
CA GLU A 248 -11.70 13.16 -0.63
C GLU A 248 -11.44 11.69 -0.95
N ALA A 249 -10.81 10.95 -0.03
CA ALA A 249 -10.63 9.51 -0.16
C ALA A 249 -11.98 8.82 -0.46
N ARG A 250 -13.03 9.11 0.34
CA ARG A 250 -14.38 8.58 0.08
C ARG A 250 -14.99 9.01 -1.24
N ALA A 251 -14.73 10.24 -1.69
CA ALA A 251 -15.22 10.71 -2.97
C ALA A 251 -14.60 9.90 -4.12
N TYR A 252 -13.29 9.66 -4.08
CA TYR A 252 -12.61 8.78 -5.04
C TYR A 252 -13.11 7.34 -4.97
N LEU A 253 -13.26 6.78 -3.76
CA LEU A 253 -13.80 5.43 -3.58
C LEU A 253 -15.21 5.28 -4.18
N LYS A 254 -16.10 6.26 -3.97
CA LYS A 254 -17.43 6.29 -4.62
C LYS A 254 -17.34 6.38 -6.13
N ALA A 255 -16.48 7.27 -6.65
CA ALA A 255 -16.28 7.43 -8.08
C ALA A 255 -15.77 6.15 -8.73
N GLY A 256 -14.88 5.42 -8.07
CA GLY A 256 -14.35 4.16 -8.56
C GLY A 256 -15.32 2.99 -8.46
N ILE A 257 -16.21 2.95 -7.46
CA ILE A 257 -17.35 2.00 -7.46
C ILE A 257 -18.22 2.24 -8.69
N ALA A 258 -18.60 3.49 -8.94
CA ALA A 258 -19.41 3.84 -10.12
C ALA A 258 -18.67 3.55 -11.45
N ALA A 259 -17.35 3.70 -11.47
CA ALA A 259 -16.50 3.34 -12.61
C ALA A 259 -16.54 1.82 -12.89
N GLY A 260 -16.32 0.99 -11.87
CA GLY A 260 -16.39 -0.47 -12.02
C GLY A 260 -17.79 -0.97 -12.38
N GLU A 261 -18.86 -0.31 -11.92
CA GLU A 261 -20.24 -0.59 -12.35
C GLU A 261 -20.44 -0.36 -13.85
N ARG A 262 -19.91 0.75 -14.39
CA ARG A 262 -19.96 1.04 -15.84
C ARG A 262 -19.09 0.07 -16.64
N GLU A 263 -17.89 -0.24 -16.14
CA GLU A 263 -16.94 -1.14 -16.79
C GLU A 263 -17.52 -2.55 -16.97
N LEU A 264 -18.06 -3.11 -15.89
CA LEU A 264 -18.58 -4.48 -15.91
C LEU A 264 -19.97 -4.54 -16.55
N GLY A 265 -20.83 -3.56 -16.26
CA GLY A 265 -22.19 -3.47 -16.77
C GLY A 265 -23.20 -4.41 -16.08
N GLU A 266 -24.47 -4.00 -16.08
CA GLU A 266 -25.54 -4.66 -15.31
C GLU A 266 -25.70 -6.16 -15.65
N LEU A 267 -25.68 -6.51 -16.95
CA LEU A 267 -25.81 -7.91 -17.37
C LEU A 267 -24.66 -8.79 -16.87
N PHE A 268 -23.45 -8.25 -16.76
CA PHE A 268 -22.31 -8.97 -16.23
C PHE A 268 -22.47 -9.20 -14.72
N PHE A 269 -22.93 -8.18 -13.99
CA PHE A 269 -23.27 -8.31 -12.57
C PHE A 269 -24.30 -9.40 -12.32
N GLU A 270 -25.40 -9.38 -13.06
CA GLU A 270 -26.48 -10.36 -12.91
C GLU A 270 -25.99 -11.78 -13.20
N LYS A 271 -25.22 -11.97 -14.28
CA LYS A 271 -24.76 -13.29 -14.71
C LYS A 271 -23.73 -13.89 -13.77
N ASN A 272 -22.87 -13.08 -13.16
CA ASN A 272 -21.72 -13.55 -12.37
C ASN A 272 -21.90 -13.35 -10.86
N LYS A 273 -23.10 -12.96 -10.41
CA LYS A 273 -23.39 -12.69 -9.00
C LYS A 273 -23.05 -13.90 -8.11
N GLY A 274 -22.11 -13.69 -7.19
CA GLY A 274 -21.64 -14.68 -6.22
C GLY A 274 -20.27 -15.27 -6.56
N ASP A 275 -19.81 -15.09 -7.81
CA ASP A 275 -18.58 -15.69 -8.35
C ASP A 275 -17.48 -14.65 -8.66
N PHE A 276 -17.66 -13.39 -8.22
CA PHE A 276 -16.76 -12.28 -8.59
C PHE A 276 -15.29 -12.60 -8.29
N TRP A 277 -14.96 -13.19 -7.13
CA TRP A 277 -13.56 -13.45 -6.80
C TRP A 277 -12.82 -14.37 -7.79
N GLY A 278 -13.54 -15.30 -8.42
CA GLY A 278 -13.00 -16.19 -9.46
C GLY A 278 -12.69 -15.49 -10.78
N LEU A 279 -13.23 -14.28 -10.99
CA LEU A 279 -13.10 -13.49 -12.22
C LEU A 279 -12.14 -12.33 -11.97
N HIS A 280 -10.98 -12.38 -12.63
CA HIS A 280 -9.92 -11.39 -12.45
C HIS A 280 -10.39 -9.95 -12.70
N GLU A 281 -11.26 -9.77 -13.69
CA GLU A 281 -11.81 -8.49 -14.13
C GLU A 281 -12.70 -7.82 -13.08
N THR A 282 -13.27 -8.56 -12.14
CA THR A 282 -14.14 -7.99 -11.10
C THR A 282 -13.43 -7.69 -9.78
N ARG A 283 -12.18 -8.16 -9.62
CA ARG A 283 -11.40 -7.96 -8.40
C ARG A 283 -11.16 -6.49 -8.08
N PRO A 284 -10.86 -5.60 -9.06
CA PRO A 284 -10.78 -4.16 -8.81
C PRO A 284 -12.05 -3.61 -8.15
N TYR A 285 -13.24 -3.99 -8.65
CA TYR A 285 -14.52 -3.57 -8.09
C TYR A 285 -14.71 -4.03 -6.64
N ILE A 286 -14.39 -5.30 -6.33
CA ILE A 286 -14.50 -5.81 -4.96
C ILE A 286 -13.52 -5.12 -4.00
N ARG A 287 -12.29 -4.85 -4.44
CA ARG A 287 -11.27 -4.16 -3.62
C ARG A 287 -11.70 -2.72 -3.29
N ILE A 288 -12.22 -1.99 -4.25
CA ILE A 288 -12.66 -0.62 -3.99
C ILE A 288 -13.94 -0.58 -3.14
N CYS A 289 -14.87 -1.52 -3.31
CA CYS A 289 -16.01 -1.68 -2.41
C CYS A 289 -15.56 -1.93 -0.97
N LYS A 290 -14.58 -2.82 -0.77
CA LYS A 290 -14.04 -3.12 0.57
C LYS A 290 -13.44 -1.87 1.20
N SER A 291 -12.58 -1.16 0.47
CA SER A 291 -11.93 0.07 0.94
C SER A 291 -12.96 1.15 1.29
N TYR A 292 -14.02 1.27 0.48
CA TYR A 292 -15.15 2.17 0.78
C TYR A 292 -15.90 1.79 2.05
N ALA A 293 -16.21 0.51 2.26
CA ALA A 293 -16.87 0.04 3.47
C ALA A 293 -16.03 0.31 4.73
N GLU A 294 -14.72 0.09 4.66
CA GLU A 294 -13.79 0.34 5.76
C GLU A 294 -13.73 1.84 6.08
N SER A 295 -13.58 2.68 5.06
CA SER A 295 -13.63 4.14 5.20
C SER A 295 -14.95 4.65 5.79
N CYS A 296 -16.11 4.09 5.38
CA CYS A 296 -17.40 4.39 6.00
C CYS A 296 -17.44 3.98 7.47
N TRP A 297 -16.90 2.81 7.80
CA TRP A 297 -16.87 2.30 9.16
C TRP A 297 -16.05 3.20 10.08
N PHE A 298 -14.80 3.49 9.70
CA PHE A 298 -13.90 4.37 10.44
C PHE A 298 -14.51 5.77 10.61
N GLY A 299 -15.03 6.34 9.51
CA GLY A 299 -15.78 7.60 9.51
C GLY A 299 -17.12 7.60 10.24
N GLY A 300 -17.51 6.49 10.90
CA GLY A 300 -18.70 6.40 11.75
C GLY A 300 -20.03 6.17 11.05
N ASN A 301 -20.02 5.99 9.73
CA ASN A 301 -21.20 5.66 8.95
C ASN A 301 -21.43 4.14 8.88
N ALA A 302 -21.76 3.56 10.04
CA ALA A 302 -21.96 2.12 10.19
C ALA A 302 -23.07 1.55 9.29
N LYS A 303 -24.10 2.35 8.97
CA LYS A 303 -25.19 1.92 8.09
C LYS A 303 -24.71 1.71 6.66
N GLU A 304 -23.97 2.67 6.12
CA GLU A 304 -23.45 2.59 4.74
C GLU A 304 -22.37 1.52 4.64
N ALA A 305 -21.51 1.37 5.67
CA ALA A 305 -20.56 0.27 5.76
C ALA A 305 -21.25 -1.10 5.68
N ALA A 306 -22.34 -1.31 6.44
CA ALA A 306 -23.09 -2.57 6.40
C ALA A 306 -23.61 -2.87 4.99
N GLN A 307 -24.23 -1.89 4.31
CA GLN A 307 -24.80 -2.07 2.98
C GLN A 307 -23.77 -2.52 1.95
N ILE A 308 -22.58 -1.92 1.99
CA ILE A 308 -21.50 -2.27 1.06
C ILE A 308 -20.89 -3.63 1.39
N LEU A 309 -20.74 -3.97 2.68
CA LEU A 309 -20.26 -5.29 3.09
C LEU A 309 -21.24 -6.40 2.71
N GLU A 310 -22.54 -6.16 2.88
CA GLU A 310 -23.58 -7.08 2.39
C GLU A 310 -23.49 -7.27 0.87
N HIS A 311 -23.36 -6.16 0.12
CA HIS A 311 -23.17 -6.20 -1.33
C HIS A 311 -21.94 -7.01 -1.75
N ILE A 312 -20.81 -6.84 -1.07
CA ILE A 312 -19.60 -7.65 -1.30
C ILE A 312 -19.91 -9.14 -1.09
N LEU A 313 -20.59 -9.51 -0.01
CA LEU A 313 -20.93 -10.92 0.29
C LEU A 313 -21.97 -11.50 -0.68
N GLU A 314 -22.81 -10.67 -1.29
CA GLU A 314 -23.72 -11.10 -2.36
C GLU A 314 -22.97 -11.40 -3.67
N LEU A 315 -21.94 -10.62 -3.98
CA LEU A 315 -21.12 -10.78 -5.18
C LEU A 315 -20.00 -11.81 -5.03
N ASN A 316 -19.52 -12.02 -3.80
CA ASN A 316 -18.42 -12.91 -3.44
C ASN A 316 -18.83 -13.81 -2.26
N LYS A 317 -19.51 -14.92 -2.54
CA LYS A 317 -20.12 -15.77 -1.51
C LYS A 317 -19.10 -16.47 -0.60
N GLU A 318 -17.93 -16.78 -1.14
CA GLU A 318 -16.82 -17.40 -0.41
C GLU A 318 -16.05 -16.38 0.45
N ASP A 319 -16.37 -15.09 0.31
CA ASP A 319 -15.82 -13.99 1.10
C ASP A 319 -14.29 -14.04 1.24
N ASN A 320 -13.61 -14.20 0.10
CA ASN A 320 -12.15 -14.26 0.05
C ASN A 320 -11.46 -12.99 0.57
N THR A 321 -12.20 -11.88 0.70
CA THR A 321 -11.69 -10.61 1.22
C THR A 321 -11.94 -10.40 2.70
N GLY A 322 -12.70 -11.29 3.37
CA GLY A 322 -12.95 -11.20 4.81
C GLY A 322 -13.98 -10.14 5.23
N ALA A 323 -14.87 -9.71 4.34
CA ALA A 323 -15.92 -8.72 4.62
C ALA A 323 -16.85 -9.16 5.77
N ARG A 324 -17.03 -10.47 5.97
CA ARG A 324 -17.84 -11.03 7.07
C ARG A 324 -17.40 -10.58 8.46
N TYR A 325 -16.10 -10.38 8.67
CA TYR A 325 -15.57 -10.02 9.99
C TYR A 325 -15.99 -8.60 10.36
N LEU A 326 -15.77 -7.65 9.44
CA LEU A 326 -16.19 -6.28 9.66
C LEU A 326 -17.72 -6.15 9.72
N LEU A 327 -18.46 -6.95 8.94
CA LEU A 327 -19.92 -6.94 8.97
C LEU A 327 -20.48 -7.38 10.33
N ALA A 328 -19.90 -8.43 10.93
CA ALA A 328 -20.26 -8.84 12.30
C ALA A 328 -20.01 -7.70 13.29
N ALA A 329 -18.87 -7.02 13.19
CA ALA A 329 -18.53 -5.89 14.04
C ALA A 329 -19.53 -4.72 13.92
N VAL A 330 -19.87 -4.38 12.67
CA VAL A 330 -20.83 -3.32 12.34
C VAL A 330 -22.22 -3.62 12.92
N TYR A 331 -22.67 -4.87 12.83
CA TYR A 331 -23.95 -5.30 13.42
C TYR A 331 -23.94 -5.29 14.94
N LEU A 332 -22.86 -5.74 15.57
CA LEU A 332 -22.71 -5.69 17.03
C LEU A 332 -22.69 -4.24 17.53
N TYR A 333 -21.99 -3.34 16.83
CA TYR A 333 -21.92 -1.92 17.16
C TYR A 333 -23.31 -1.27 17.06
N SER A 334 -24.02 -1.56 15.96
CA SER A 334 -25.37 -1.02 15.68
C SER A 334 -26.49 -1.73 16.46
N ASN A 335 -26.16 -2.64 17.38
CA ASN A 335 -27.08 -3.44 18.19
C ASN A 335 -28.07 -4.31 17.38
N GLN A 336 -27.68 -4.68 16.15
CA GLN A 336 -28.43 -5.58 15.26
C GLN A 336 -28.07 -7.05 15.59
N LEU A 337 -28.40 -7.47 16.81
CA LEU A 337 -27.86 -8.71 17.39
C LEU A 337 -28.27 -9.98 16.63
N LYS A 338 -29.46 -9.98 16.00
CA LYS A 338 -29.93 -11.13 15.20
C LYS A 338 -29.08 -11.30 13.94
N GLN A 339 -28.79 -10.20 13.25
CA GLN A 339 -27.95 -10.21 12.06
C GLN A 339 -26.50 -10.59 12.39
N ALA A 340 -25.95 -10.06 13.50
CA ALA A 340 -24.65 -10.48 14.00
C ALA A 340 -24.59 -12.00 14.29
N GLU A 341 -25.61 -12.54 14.96
CA GLU A 341 -25.72 -13.98 15.24
C GLU A 341 -25.78 -14.80 13.94
N GLN A 342 -26.56 -14.36 12.95
CA GLN A 342 -26.63 -15.02 11.63
C GLN A 342 -25.27 -15.05 10.90
N VAL A 343 -24.50 -13.96 10.94
CA VAL A 343 -23.16 -13.92 10.35
C VAL A 343 -22.22 -14.89 11.08
N LEU A 344 -22.23 -14.90 12.41
CA LEU A 344 -21.41 -15.78 13.24
C LEU A 344 -21.78 -17.26 13.11
N GLU A 345 -23.04 -17.58 12.87
CA GLU A 345 -23.51 -18.94 12.60
C GLU A 345 -23.15 -19.39 11.20
N LYS A 346 -23.40 -18.55 10.18
CA LYS A 346 -23.16 -18.88 8.77
C LYS A 346 -21.68 -19.09 8.49
N TYR A 347 -20.82 -18.21 9.00
CA TYR A 347 -19.40 -18.24 8.67
C TYR A 347 -18.51 -18.73 9.80
N GLY A 348 -18.95 -18.69 11.06
CA GLY A 348 -18.06 -18.91 12.19
C GLY A 348 -17.87 -20.35 12.66
N LYS A 349 -18.55 -21.35 12.06
CA LYS A 349 -18.54 -22.73 12.57
C LYS A 349 -17.15 -23.38 12.48
N ASP A 350 -16.46 -23.20 11.36
CA ASP A 350 -15.14 -23.78 11.07
C ASP A 350 -14.06 -22.68 10.92
N ASP A 351 -14.39 -21.45 11.30
CA ASP A 351 -13.50 -20.30 11.21
C ASP A 351 -12.68 -20.16 12.49
N ALA A 352 -11.35 -20.10 12.32
CA ALA A 352 -10.39 -20.04 13.41
C ALA A 352 -9.89 -18.62 13.70
N ALA A 353 -10.46 -17.59 13.07
CA ALA A 353 -9.97 -16.23 13.23
C ALA A 353 -10.33 -15.66 14.61
N ALA A 354 -9.43 -14.81 15.11
CA ALA A 354 -9.65 -14.06 16.35
C ALA A 354 -10.96 -13.26 16.30
N ALA A 355 -11.31 -12.70 15.15
CA ALA A 355 -12.47 -11.82 14.98
C ALA A 355 -13.77 -12.43 15.54
N PHE A 356 -14.18 -13.59 15.01
CA PHE A 356 -15.41 -14.23 15.47
C PHE A 356 -15.33 -14.77 16.91
N ALA A 357 -14.14 -15.20 17.36
CA ALA A 357 -13.98 -15.66 18.73
C ALA A 357 -14.24 -14.52 19.74
N TYR A 358 -13.74 -13.33 19.45
CA TYR A 358 -13.93 -12.14 20.29
C TYR A 358 -15.30 -11.49 20.10
N ASP A 359 -15.86 -11.49 18.88
CA ASP A 359 -17.20 -10.96 18.60
C ASP A 359 -18.31 -11.76 19.29
N ARG A 360 -18.12 -13.08 19.45
CA ARG A 360 -19.02 -13.92 20.28
C ARG A 360 -19.07 -13.48 21.74
N ILE A 361 -17.97 -12.96 22.29
CA ILE A 361 -17.96 -12.40 23.66
C ILE A 361 -18.86 -11.17 23.71
N ILE A 362 -18.75 -10.29 22.71
CA ILE A 362 -19.53 -9.05 22.64
C ILE A 362 -21.02 -9.37 22.41
N LEU A 363 -21.33 -10.34 21.56
CA LEU A 363 -22.71 -10.81 21.36
C LEU A 363 -23.32 -11.32 22.68
N GLU A 364 -22.61 -12.20 23.40
CA GLU A 364 -23.06 -12.71 24.69
C GLU A 364 -23.22 -11.58 25.72
N TYR A 365 -22.27 -10.64 25.77
CA TYR A 365 -22.36 -9.49 26.65
C TYR A 365 -23.59 -8.62 26.35
N LYS A 366 -23.86 -8.34 25.07
CA LYS A 366 -25.02 -7.53 24.66
C LYS A 366 -26.36 -8.24 24.89
N LYS A 367 -26.41 -9.57 24.79
CA LYS A 367 -27.63 -10.36 25.04
C LYS A 367 -27.89 -10.58 26.53
N ASN A 368 -26.85 -10.91 27.30
CA ASN A 368 -26.99 -11.51 28.63
C ASN A 368 -26.13 -10.85 29.72
N GLY A 369 -25.25 -9.91 29.37
CA GLY A 369 -24.29 -9.31 30.29
C GLY A 369 -23.15 -10.24 30.70
N ILE A 370 -22.57 -10.00 31.88
CA ILE A 370 -21.43 -10.79 32.38
C ILE A 370 -21.94 -12.09 33.03
N THR A 371 -21.95 -13.16 32.25
CA THR A 371 -22.38 -14.50 32.67
C THR A 371 -21.21 -15.48 32.77
N SER A 372 -21.43 -16.67 33.34
CA SER A 372 -20.45 -17.76 33.30
C SER A 372 -20.11 -18.19 31.86
N GLN A 373 -21.09 -18.09 30.94
CA GLN A 373 -20.90 -18.34 29.52
C GLN A 373 -19.94 -17.32 28.90
N LEU A 374 -20.10 -16.04 29.20
CA LEU A 374 -19.16 -14.99 28.78
C LEU A 374 -17.73 -15.28 29.24
N LYS A 375 -17.55 -15.71 30.50
CA LYS A 375 -16.21 -16.08 31.03
C LYS A 375 -15.61 -17.29 30.31
N MET A 376 -16.45 -18.23 29.86
CA MET A 376 -16.01 -19.36 29.06
C MET A 376 -15.59 -18.91 27.65
N LEU A 377 -16.42 -18.10 26.99
CA LEU A 377 -16.12 -17.53 25.66
C LEU A 377 -14.83 -16.72 25.69
N TYR A 378 -14.58 -15.93 26.73
CA TYR A 378 -13.32 -15.20 26.85
C TYR A 378 -12.09 -16.12 26.96
N ARG A 379 -12.19 -17.23 27.69
CA ARG A 379 -11.10 -18.24 27.75
C ARG A 379 -10.87 -18.89 26.39
N VAL A 380 -11.94 -19.19 25.64
CA VAL A 380 -11.85 -19.73 24.28
C VAL A 380 -11.19 -18.73 23.34
N ALA A 381 -11.62 -17.46 23.34
CA ALA A 381 -11.05 -16.43 22.48
C ALA A 381 -9.56 -16.18 22.76
N ARG A 382 -9.15 -16.19 24.03
CA ARG A 382 -7.72 -16.15 24.41
C ARG A 382 -6.93 -17.37 23.93
N GLY A 383 -7.59 -18.53 23.81
CA GLY A 383 -7.01 -19.74 23.24
C GLY A 383 -6.80 -19.62 21.73
N VAL A 384 -7.71 -18.94 21.02
CA VAL A 384 -7.60 -18.64 19.59
C VAL A 384 -6.48 -17.64 19.33
N ASN A 385 -6.53 -16.48 20.00
CA ASN A 385 -5.46 -15.49 19.90
C ASN A 385 -5.21 -14.81 21.25
N LYS A 386 -4.12 -15.21 21.90
CA LYS A 386 -3.71 -14.68 23.22
C LYS A 386 -3.22 -13.23 23.18
N HIS A 387 -2.94 -12.67 22.01
CA HIS A 387 -2.35 -11.34 21.83
C HIS A 387 -3.40 -10.23 21.78
N VAL A 388 -4.65 -10.54 21.41
CA VAL A 388 -5.74 -9.55 21.34
C VAL A 388 -5.90 -8.77 22.65
N PRO A 389 -5.95 -9.37 23.86
CA PRO A 389 -6.10 -8.60 25.09
C PRO A 389 -4.90 -7.70 25.36
N ASP A 390 -3.68 -8.06 24.92
CA ASP A 390 -2.51 -7.22 25.14
C ASP A 390 -2.67 -5.87 24.41
N TYR A 391 -3.11 -5.89 23.16
CA TYR A 391 -3.32 -4.68 22.37
C TYR A 391 -4.62 -3.96 22.73
N LEU A 392 -5.72 -4.71 22.88
CA LEU A 392 -7.02 -4.17 23.21
C LEU A 392 -7.01 -3.46 24.58
N LEU A 393 -6.32 -4.03 25.56
CA LEU A 393 -6.27 -3.47 26.92
C LEU A 393 -5.10 -2.49 27.11
N GLY A 394 -4.39 -2.11 26.04
CA GLY A 394 -3.31 -1.13 26.08
C GLY A 394 -2.04 -1.58 26.80
N VAL A 395 -1.88 -2.89 27.07
CA VAL A 395 -0.64 -3.46 27.61
C VAL A 395 0.49 -3.34 26.58
N LYS A 396 0.14 -3.56 25.30
CA LYS A 396 0.98 -3.27 24.14
C LYS A 396 0.38 -2.12 23.35
N ARG A 397 1.25 -1.32 22.73
CA ARG A 397 0.83 -0.24 21.83
C ARG A 397 0.52 -0.82 20.46
N LEU A 398 -0.53 -0.29 19.83
CA LEU A 398 -0.80 -0.53 18.42
C LEU A 398 0.24 0.19 17.56
N PRO A 399 0.65 -0.41 16.43
CA PRO A 399 1.43 0.29 15.42
C PRO A 399 0.61 1.43 14.78
N HIS A 400 1.30 2.30 14.05
CA HIS A 400 0.65 3.38 13.29
C HIS A 400 -0.04 2.88 12.01
N ASN A 401 0.44 1.77 11.44
CA ASN A 401 -0.08 1.18 10.22
C ASN A 401 -0.56 -0.25 10.48
N LEU A 402 -1.47 -0.74 9.64
CA LEU A 402 -1.84 -2.15 9.62
C LEU A 402 -0.64 -3.02 9.19
N PRO A 403 -0.58 -4.30 9.63
CA PRO A 403 0.48 -5.22 9.21
C PRO A 403 0.33 -5.62 7.74
N ASP A 404 1.45 -5.76 7.03
CA ASP A 404 1.47 -6.22 5.63
C ASP A 404 1.01 -7.69 5.49
N PHE A 405 1.26 -8.50 6.52
CA PHE A 405 0.90 -9.92 6.56
C PHE A 405 0.31 -10.31 7.90
N VAL A 406 -0.75 -11.10 7.84
CA VAL A 406 -1.49 -11.59 9.00
C VAL A 406 -1.50 -13.11 9.01
N GLY A 407 -0.99 -13.71 10.08
CA GLY A 407 -1.04 -15.15 10.33
C GLY A 407 -2.06 -15.50 11.41
N MET A 408 -2.78 -16.61 11.24
CA MET A 408 -3.75 -17.06 12.24
C MET A 408 -3.10 -17.28 13.62
N GLY A 409 -3.67 -16.67 14.65
CA GLY A 409 -3.25 -16.76 16.04
C GLY A 409 -2.02 -15.90 16.40
N ASP A 410 -1.42 -15.18 15.44
CA ASP A 410 -0.23 -14.39 15.68
C ASP A 410 -0.53 -12.98 16.24
N SER A 411 0.51 -12.18 16.46
CA SER A 411 0.33 -10.81 16.96
C SER A 411 -0.21 -9.84 15.91
N ASN A 412 -0.01 -10.09 14.62
CA ASN A 412 -0.48 -9.25 13.53
C ASN A 412 -1.99 -9.41 13.34
N GLU A 413 -2.54 -10.62 13.45
CA GLU A 413 -3.99 -10.86 13.49
C GLU A 413 -4.64 -10.09 14.65
N ALA A 414 -3.98 -10.09 15.81
CA ALA A 414 -4.47 -9.34 16.95
C ALA A 414 -4.48 -7.82 16.70
N ILE A 415 -3.43 -7.29 16.06
CA ILE A 415 -3.34 -5.87 15.69
C ILE A 415 -4.45 -5.49 14.71
N GLU A 416 -4.59 -6.25 13.62
CA GLU A 416 -5.63 -6.04 12.61
C GLU A 416 -7.02 -6.07 13.26
N TYR A 417 -7.31 -7.11 14.04
CA TYR A 417 -8.58 -7.24 14.76
C TYR A 417 -8.88 -6.01 15.62
N VAL A 418 -7.93 -5.60 16.48
CA VAL A 418 -8.15 -4.48 17.41
C VAL A 418 -8.37 -3.17 16.66
N ILE A 419 -7.63 -2.90 15.58
CA ILE A 419 -7.79 -1.68 14.78
C ILE A 419 -9.16 -1.69 14.09
N MET A 420 -9.48 -2.75 13.36
CA MET A 420 -10.73 -2.87 12.60
C MET A 420 -11.96 -2.87 13.51
N HIS A 421 -11.86 -3.37 14.74
CA HIS A 421 -12.98 -3.46 15.70
C HIS A 421 -12.92 -2.37 16.79
N SER A 422 -12.05 -1.37 16.64
CA SER A 422 -11.83 -0.32 17.67
C SER A 422 -13.11 0.39 18.07
N ARG A 423 -13.94 0.81 17.10
CA ARG A 423 -15.25 1.45 17.34
C ARG A 423 -16.22 0.53 18.08
N LEU A 424 -16.20 -0.76 17.76
CA LEU A 424 -17.03 -1.75 18.43
C LEU A 424 -16.65 -1.85 19.91
N TRP A 425 -15.36 -2.02 20.21
CA TRP A 425 -14.88 -2.12 21.60
C TRP A 425 -15.05 -0.84 22.39
N ALA A 426 -14.90 0.33 21.75
CA ALA A 426 -15.20 1.63 22.35
C ALA A 426 -16.67 1.73 22.79
N SER A 427 -17.60 1.04 22.11
CA SER A 427 -19.02 1.03 22.45
C SER A 427 -19.37 0.17 23.68
N VAL A 428 -18.43 -0.63 24.21
CA VAL A 428 -18.64 -1.54 25.36
C VAL A 428 -17.59 -1.36 26.47
N PRO A 429 -17.42 -0.15 27.02
CA PRO A 429 -16.33 0.16 27.96
C PRO A 429 -16.38 -0.66 29.26
N ASP A 430 -17.57 -1.09 29.70
CA ASP A 430 -17.69 -1.90 30.92
C ASP A 430 -17.22 -3.35 30.71
N LEU A 431 -17.34 -3.88 29.48
CA LEU A 431 -16.75 -5.18 29.13
C LEU A 431 -15.22 -5.09 29.16
N LEU A 432 -14.63 -4.01 28.62
CA LEU A 432 -13.18 -3.77 28.71
C LEU A 432 -12.70 -3.68 30.17
N LYS A 433 -13.42 -2.96 31.04
CA LYS A 433 -13.12 -2.90 32.48
C LYS A 433 -13.21 -4.26 33.16
N TRP A 434 -14.15 -5.10 32.74
CA TRP A 434 -14.27 -6.46 33.25
C TRP A 434 -13.08 -7.33 32.81
N MET A 435 -12.67 -7.25 31.54
CA MET A 435 -11.53 -7.98 30.99
C MET A 435 -10.22 -7.62 31.71
N LEU A 436 -10.01 -6.34 32.06
CA LEU A 436 -8.84 -5.89 32.84
C LEU A 436 -8.73 -6.54 34.24
N LYS A 437 -9.83 -7.08 34.78
CA LYS A 437 -9.87 -7.72 36.10
C LYS A 437 -9.74 -9.25 36.04
N GLN A 438 -9.68 -9.83 34.84
CA GLN A 438 -9.53 -11.28 34.64
C GLN A 438 -8.06 -11.67 34.55
#